data_AF-X1P5A1-F1
#
_entry.id   AF-X1P5A1-F1
#
_cell.length_a   1.000
_cell.length_b   1.000
_cell.length_c   1.000
_cell.angle_alpha   90.00
_cell.angle_beta   90.00
_cell.angle_gamma   90.00
#
_symmetry.space_group_name_H-M   'P 1'
#
loop_
_entity.id
_entity.type
_entity.pdbx_description
1 polymer ?
#
loop_
_entity_poly.entity_id
_entity_poly.type
_entity_poly.pdbx_seq_one_letter_code
_entity_poly.pdbx_strand_id
1 'polypeptide(L)' 'KGDISQITKYRDLPQQLTDYINRIEELIETKVVIVSVGPKRSQTIIREKIFK' A
#
# COMPACT_ATOMS: atom_id res chain seq x y z
N LYS A 1 -4.05 9.00 13.50
CA LYS A 1 -5.15 9.56 12.67
C LYS A 1 -4.52 10.47 11.63
N GLY A 2 -4.65 10.13 10.35
CA GLY A 2 -4.16 10.93 9.23
C GLY A 2 -4.83 10.37 7.99
N ASP A 3 -5.51 11.22 7.22
CA ASP A 3 -6.09 10.81 5.95
C ASP A 3 -4.96 10.49 4.96
N ILE A 4 -4.92 9.26 4.46
CA ILE A 4 -3.93 8.78 3.48
C ILE A 4 -4.51 8.72 2.07
N SER A 5 -5.75 9.17 1.88
CA SER A 5 -6.50 9.03 0.63
C SER A 5 -5.91 9.83 -0.54
N GLN A 6 -5.00 10.77 -0.27
CA GLN A 6 -4.27 11.54 -1.29
C GLN A 6 -2.90 10.96 -1.64
N ILE A 7 -2.44 9.93 -0.91
CA ILE A 7 -1.12 9.33 -1.12
C ILE A 7 -1.17 8.42 -2.34
N THR A 8 -0.29 8.67 -3.31
CA THR A 8 -0.22 7.91 -4.57
C THR A 8 1.04 7.06 -4.68
N LYS A 9 2.02 7.25 -3.79
CA LYS A 9 3.28 6.50 -3.77
C LYS A 9 3.44 5.78 -2.45
N TYR A 10 3.84 4.51 -2.53
CA TYR A 10 4.02 3.66 -1.36
C TYR A 10 5.01 4.24 -0.33
N ARG A 11 6.11 4.85 -0.81
CA ARG A 11 7.15 5.45 0.03
C ARG A 11 6.69 6.68 0.85
N ASP A 12 5.60 7.31 0.43
CA ASP A 12 5.05 8.50 1.09
C ASP A 12 4.04 8.09 2.19
N LEU A 13 3.77 6.78 2.36
CA LEU A 13 2.91 6.26 3.42
C LEU A 13 3.57 6.44 4.81
N PRO A 14 2.76 6.59 5.88
CA PRO A 14 3.28 6.64 7.23
C PRO A 14 4.07 5.37 7.60
N GLN A 15 5.18 5.54 8.32
CA GLN A 15 6.05 4.43 8.72
C GLN A 15 5.29 3.27 9.39
N GLN A 16 4.36 3.60 10.29
CA GLN A 16 3.52 2.62 10.99
C GLN A 16 2.68 1.74 10.05
N LEU A 17 2.23 2.30 8.92
CA LEU A 17 1.45 1.57 7.92
C LEU A 17 2.35 0.63 7.11
N THR A 18 3.54 1.09 6.71
CA THR A 18 4.52 0.24 6.05
C THR A 18 4.99 -0.90 6.95
N ASP A 19 5.21 -0.64 8.24
CA ASP A 19 5.59 -1.68 9.21
C ASP A 19 4.48 -2.73 9.37
N TYR A 20 3.22 -2.30 9.39
CA TYR A 20 2.06 -3.19 9.42
C TYR A 20 1.98 -4.07 8.16
N ILE A 21 2.18 -3.49 6.98
CA ILE A 21 2.18 -4.25 5.72
C ILE A 21 3.33 -5.25 5.71
N ASN A 22 4.54 -4.83 6.08
CA ASN A 22 5.71 -5.72 6.16
C ASN A 22 5.45 -6.90 7.10
N ARG A 23 4.81 -6.65 8.26
CA ARG A 23 4.47 -7.71 9.19
C ARG A 23 3.49 -8.72 8.59
N ILE A 24 2.51 -8.27 7.82
CA ILE A 24 1.61 -9.17 7.09
C ILE A 24 2.40 -9.99 6.08
N GLU A 25 3.24 -9.34 5.26
CA GLU A 25 4.07 -10.01 4.23
C GLU A 25 4.95 -11.11 4.85
N GLU A 26 5.55 -10.87 6.01
CA GLU A 26 6.31 -11.87 6.78
C GLU A 26 5.46 -13.05 7.23
N LEU A 27 4.23 -12.80 7.70
CA LEU A 27 3.35 -13.83 8.25
C LEU A 27 2.79 -14.76 7.17
N ILE A 28 2.55 -14.24 5.97
CA ILE A 28 1.94 -14.99 4.86
C ILE A 28 2.95 -15.38 3.78
N GLU A 29 4.23 -15.02 3.96
CA GLU A 29 5.32 -15.25 3.02
C GLU A 29 5.00 -14.78 1.59
N THR A 30 4.16 -13.76 1.45
CA THR A 30 3.63 -13.27 0.17
C THR A 30 3.67 -11.76 0.11
N LYS A 31 4.15 -11.23 -1.01
CA LYS A 31 4.27 -9.79 -1.25
C LYS A 31 2.92 -9.15 -1.58
N VAL A 32 2.60 -8.05 -0.93
CA VAL A 32 1.45 -7.20 -1.22
C VAL A 32 1.81 -6.27 -2.38
N VAL A 33 1.19 -6.44 -3.55
CA VAL A 33 1.52 -5.64 -4.75
C VAL A 33 0.54 -4.51 -5.04
N ILE A 34 -0.65 -4.52 -4.44
CA ILE A 34 -1.70 -3.51 -4.59
C ILE A 34 -2.16 -3.06 -3.21
N VAL A 35 -2.28 -1.74 -3.00
CA VAL A 35 -2.80 -1.15 -1.76
C VAL A 35 -3.87 -0.13 -2.10
N SER A 36 -5.11 -0.35 -1.67
CA SER A 36 -6.19 0.64 -1.79
C SER A 36 -6.16 1.58 -0.58
N VAL A 37 -6.10 2.89 -0.84
CA VAL A 37 -6.06 3.94 0.20
C VAL A 37 -7.32 4.79 0.22
N GLY A 38 -8.33 4.47 -0.59
CA GLY A 38 -9.60 5.18 -0.65
C GLY A 38 -10.59 4.59 -1.66
N PRO A 39 -11.82 5.13 -1.71
CA PRO A 39 -12.91 4.57 -2.52
C PRO A 39 -12.76 4.80 -4.03
N LYS A 40 -11.97 5.78 -4.47
CA LYS A 40 -11.80 6.08 -5.90
C LYS A 40 -10.75 5.15 -6.53
N ARG A 41 -10.91 4.84 -7.83
CA ARG A 41 -9.92 4.05 -8.58
C ARG A 41 -8.51 4.64 -8.54
N SER A 42 -8.40 5.98 -8.58
CA SER A 42 -7.12 6.70 -8.49
C SER A 42 -6.45 6.60 -7.11
N GLN A 43 -7.18 6.13 -6.09
CA GLN A 43 -6.69 5.95 -4.72
C GLN A 43 -6.21 4.50 -4.51
N THR A 44 -5.47 3.99 -5.49
CA THR A 44 -4.86 2.67 -5.49
C THR A 44 -3.39 2.80 -5.82
N ILE A 45 -2.53 2.29 -4.93
CA ILE A 45 -1.09 2.26 -5.09
C ILE A 45 -0.71 0.89 -5.65
N ILE A 46 -0.04 0.89 -6.80
CA ILE A 46 0.51 -0.31 -7.44
C ILE A 46 2.02 -0.31 -7.17
N ARG A 47 2.50 -1.26 -6.35
CA ARG A 47 3.92 -1.34 -5.93
C ARG A 47 4.83 -1.93 -7.01
N GLU A 48 4.27 -2.77 -7.89
CA GLU A 48 5.02 -3.46 -8.93
C GLU A 48 4.24 -3.49 -10.25
N LYS A 49 4.95 -3.66 -11.37
CA LYS A 49 4.30 -3.79 -12.68
C LYS A 49 3.61 -5.15 -12.79
N ILE A 50 2.32 -5.17 -12.48
CA ILE A 50 1.46 -6.37 -12.46
C ILE A 50 0.77 -6.65 -13.81
N PHE A 51 0.74 -5.68 -14.72
CA PHE A 51 0.14 -5.83 -16.05
C PHE A 51 1.22 -5.65 -17.13
N LYS A 52 1.13 -6.46 -18.20
CA LYS A 52 2.09 -6.47 -19.30
C LYS A 52 1.84 -5.33 -20.26
#